data_AF-A0A3D2EPJ1-F1
#
_entry.id   AF-A0A3D2EPJ1-F1
#
_cell.length_a   1.000
_cell.length_b   1.000
_cell.length_c   1.000
_cell.angle_alpha   90.00
_cell.angle_beta   90.00
_cell.angle_gamma   90.00
#
_symmetry.space_group_name_H-M   'P 1'
#
loop_
_entity.id
_entity.type
_entity.pdbx_description
1 polymer ?
#
loop_
_entity_poly.entity_id
_entity_poly.type
_entity_poly.pdbx_seq_one_letter_code
_entity_poly.pdbx_strand_id
1 'polypeptide(L)' 'MDSFIFKGLPTRVIFGRGKLAVLGEEVERLGLTRVAVLTTPQQRATGQEIAGQLGPALCAGHLDTATMHTPL' A
#
# COMPACT_ATOMS: atom_id res chain seq x y z
N MET A 1 9.54 15.22 -33.16
CA MET A 1 9.59 14.80 -31.75
C MET A 1 10.33 15.90 -31.03
N ASP A 2 9.66 16.59 -30.11
CA ASP A 2 10.24 17.75 -29.43
C ASP A 2 11.05 17.32 -28.21
N SER A 3 12.10 18.07 -27.87
CA SER A 3 12.92 17.80 -26.69
C SER A 3 12.14 18.11 -25.41
N PHE A 4 12.23 17.24 -24.40
CA PHE A 4 11.67 17.49 -23.07
C PHE A 4 12.60 16.98 -21.95
N ILE A 5 12.38 17.51 -20.74
CA ILE A 5 13.01 17.05 -19.50
C ILE A 5 11.93 16.46 -18.62
N PHE A 6 12.07 15.19 -18.25
CA PHE A 6 11.21 14.54 -17.26
C PHE A 6 11.90 14.47 -15.91
N LYS A 7 11.29 15.11 -14.91
CA LYS A 7 11.70 14.99 -13.52
C LYS A 7 10.79 13.98 -12.82
N GLY A 8 11.28 12.76 -12.64
CA GLY A 8 10.56 11.72 -11.92
C GLY A 8 10.31 12.11 -10.46
N LEU A 9 9.20 11.63 -9.90
CA LEU A 9 8.91 11.77 -8.46
C LEU A 9 9.85 10.84 -7.66
N PRO A 10 10.31 11.27 -6.47
CA PRO A 10 11.09 10.41 -5.59
C PRO A 10 10.25 9.19 -5.20
N THR A 11 10.67 8.00 -5.66
CA THR A 11 9.92 6.76 -5.53
C THR A 11 10.81 5.68 -4.93
N ARG A 12 10.27 4.90 -3.99
CA ARG A 12 10.91 3.68 -3.46
C ARG A 12 10.05 2.48 -3.82
N VAL A 13 10.61 1.53 -4.54
CA VAL A 13 9.93 0.30 -4.97
C VAL A 13 10.61 -0.90 -4.35
N ILE A 14 9.85 -1.75 -3.65
CA ILE A 14 10.32 -3.04 -3.18
C ILE A 14 9.62 -4.11 -4.01
N PHE A 15 10.38 -4.78 -4.86
CA PHE A 15 9.86 -5.78 -5.78
C PHE A 15 10.42 -7.18 -5.48
N GLY A 16 9.57 -8.20 -5.61
CA GLY A 16 9.95 -9.60 -5.44
C GLY A 16 8.88 -10.43 -4.75
N ARG A 17 8.99 -11.76 -4.90
CA ARG A 17 8.08 -12.70 -4.24
C ARG A 17 8.22 -12.59 -2.72
N GLY A 18 7.10 -12.52 -2.01
CA GLY A 18 7.08 -12.48 -0.54
C GLY A 18 7.45 -11.13 0.10
N LYS A 19 7.61 -10.05 -0.67
CA LYS A 19 7.98 -8.74 -0.12
C LYS A 19 6.91 -8.06 0.74
N LEU A 20 5.68 -8.56 0.77
CA LEU A 20 4.69 -8.15 1.77
C LEU A 20 5.16 -8.39 3.20
N ALA A 21 6.06 -9.35 3.44
CA ALA A 21 6.60 -9.62 4.77
C ALA A 21 7.36 -8.43 5.39
N VAL A 22 7.90 -7.51 4.57
CA VAL A 22 8.61 -6.31 5.07
C VAL A 22 7.70 -5.08 5.16
N LEU A 23 6.38 -5.23 4.99
CA LEU A 23 5.44 -4.10 5.00
C LEU A 23 5.47 -3.33 6.31
N GLY A 24 5.57 -4.02 7.46
CA GLY A 24 5.69 -3.37 8.76
C GLY A 24 6.94 -2.50 8.88
N GLU A 25 8.09 -2.99 8.41
CA GLU A 25 9.35 -2.23 8.39
C GLU A 25 9.23 -0.95 7.55
N GLU A 26 8.48 -0.98 6.45
CA GLU A 26 8.26 0.21 5.62
C GLU A 26 7.31 1.22 6.27
N VAL A 27 6.33 0.77 7.07
CA VAL A 27 5.50 1.67 7.90
C VAL A 27 6.37 2.40 8.92
N GLU A 28 7.25 1.67 9.61
CA GLU A 28 8.20 2.23 10.58
C GLU A 28 9.20 3.18 9.93
N ARG A 29 9.75 2.81 8.77
CA ARG A 29 10.69 3.65 7.99
C ARG A 29 10.06 4.98 7.57
N LEU A 30 8.75 5.01 7.35
CA LEU A 30 7.99 6.23 7.05
C LEU A 30 7.67 7.06 8.32
N GLY A 31 8.04 6.58 9.51
CA GLY A 31 7.72 7.24 10.78
C GLY A 31 6.24 7.14 11.16
N LEU A 32 5.50 6.21 10.55
CA LEU A 32 4.08 6.00 10.80
C LEU A 32 3.88 5.01 11.93
N THR A 33 2.83 5.21 12.73
CA THR A 33 2.53 4.36 13.88
C THR A 33 1.23 3.57 13.71
N ARG A 34 0.34 4.04 12.82
CA ARG A 34 -0.97 3.46 12.55
C ARG A 34 -1.34 3.67 11.08
N VAL A 35 -1.70 2.61 10.37
CA VAL A 35 -2.08 2.65 8.95
C VAL A 35 -3.36 1.85 8.69
N ALA A 36 -4.16 2.32 7.74
CA ALA A 36 -5.34 1.60 7.28
C ALA A 36 -5.03 0.86 5.96
N VAL A 37 -5.51 -0.38 5.86
CA VAL A 37 -5.46 -1.14 4.60
C VAL A 37 -6.66 -0.74 3.76
N LEU A 38 -6.44 -0.42 2.48
CA LEU A 38 -7.49 -0.05 1.54
C LEU A 38 -7.58 -1.09 0.42
N THR A 39 -8.78 -1.59 0.15
CA THR A 39 -9.04 -2.49 -0.99
C THR A 39 -10.38 -2.19 -1.64
N THR A 40 -10.59 -2.72 -2.85
CA THR A 40 -11.95 -2.82 -3.41
C THR A 40 -12.73 -3.94 -2.70
N PRO A 41 -14.08 -3.99 -2.85
CA PRO A 41 -14.88 -5.04 -2.24
C PRO A 41 -14.47 -6.46 -2.66
N GLN A 42 -14.02 -6.64 -3.90
CA GLN A 42 -13.59 -7.93 -4.45
C GLN A 42 -12.28 -8.43 -3.84
N GLN A 43 -11.51 -7.56 -3.20
CA GLN A 43 -10.21 -7.85 -2.60
C GLN A 43 -10.27 -7.92 -1.06
N ARG A 44 -11.47 -8.05 -0.49
CA ARG A 44 -11.68 -8.06 0.97
C ARG A 44 -10.76 -9.07 1.69
N ALA A 45 -10.70 -10.31 1.21
CA ALA A 45 -9.89 -11.36 1.83
C ALA A 45 -8.40 -11.00 1.87
N THR A 46 -7.86 -10.50 0.76
CA THR A 46 -6.47 -10.02 0.70
C THR A 46 -6.23 -8.86 1.67
N GLY A 47 -7.16 -7.92 1.77
CA GLY A 47 -7.05 -6.80 2.70
C GLY A 47 -7.04 -7.24 4.17
N GLN A 48 -7.85 -8.24 4.52
CA GLN A 48 -7.88 -8.83 5.86
C GLN A 48 -6.57 -9.56 6.19
N GLU A 49 -6.00 -10.32 5.25
CA GLU A 49 -4.69 -10.97 5.42
C GLU A 49 -3.59 -9.95 5.68
N ILE A 50 -3.55 -8.86 4.90
CA ILE A 50 -2.55 -7.79 5.07
C ILE A 50 -2.74 -7.07 6.41
N ALA A 51 -3.98 -6.77 6.78
CA ALA A 51 -4.31 -6.17 8.07
C ALA A 51 -3.87 -7.06 9.24
N GLY A 52 -4.02 -8.39 9.10
CA GLY A 52 -3.52 -9.37 10.06
C GLY A 52 -1.99 -9.39 10.15
N GLN A 53 -1.29 -9.34 9.02
CA GLN A 53 0.18 -9.29 8.98
C GLN A 53 0.76 -8.04 9.64
N LEU A 54 0.11 -6.89 9.51
CA LEU A 54 0.49 -5.65 10.20
C LEU A 54 0.29 -5.73 11.71
N GLY A 55 -0.63 -6.59 12.17
CA GLY A 55 -0.94 -6.77 13.58
C GLY A 55 -1.66 -5.56 14.22
N PRO A 56 -2.13 -5.71 15.46
CA PRO A 56 -2.95 -4.69 16.13
C PRO A 56 -2.19 -3.41 16.48
N ALA A 57 -0.85 -3.47 16.55
CA ALA A 57 -0.02 -2.31 16.84
C ALA A 57 -0.04 -1.30 15.68
N LEU A 58 0.22 -1.78 14.46
CA LEU A 58 0.34 -0.94 13.26
C LEU A 58 -0.98 -0.79 12.50
N CYS A 59 -1.88 -1.76 12.57
CA CYS A 59 -3.13 -1.73 11.81
C CYS A 59 -4.21 -0.89 12.51
N ALA A 60 -4.65 0.17 11.83
CA ALA A 60 -5.79 0.99 12.22
C ALA A 60 -7.14 0.42 11.78
N GLY A 61 -7.14 -0.48 10.81
CA GLY A 61 -8.33 -1.10 10.25
C GLY A 61 -8.17 -1.40 8.76
N HIS A 62 -9.21 -2.02 8.19
CA HIS A 62 -9.31 -2.33 6.76
C HIS A 62 -10.58 -1.70 6.21
N LEU A 63 -10.43 -0.87 5.17
CA LEU A 63 -11.52 -0.26 4.42
C LEU A 63 -11.58 -0.92 3.04
N ASP A 64 -12.65 -1.66 2.80
CA ASP A 64 -12.88 -2.44 1.58
C ASP A 64 -13.90 -1.79 0.64
N THR A 65 -14.17 -0.51 0.84
CA THR A 65 -15.16 0.28 0.12
C THR A 65 -14.57 1.08 -1.04
N ALA A 66 -13.28 0.87 -1.37
CA ALA A 66 -12.63 1.62 -2.44
C ALA A 66 -13.28 1.29 -3.79
N THR A 67 -13.62 2.33 -4.54
CA THR A 67 -14.08 2.20 -5.93
C THR A 67 -12.88 2.33 -6.85
N MET A 68 -12.77 1.43 -7.84
CA MET A 68 -11.73 1.54 -8.87
C MET A 68 -11.88 2.87 -9.60
N HIS A 69 -10.80 3.66 -9.70
CA HIS A 69 -10.81 4.85 -10.54
C HIS A 69 -10.97 4.39 -11.99
N THR A 70 -12.10 4.72 -12.62
CA THR A 70 -12.24 4.59 -14.07
C THR A 70 -11.41 5.72 -14.70
N PRO A 71 -10.34 5.43 -15.47
CA PRO A 71 -9.58 6.48 -16.12
C PRO A 71 -10.51 7.21 -17.10
N LEU A 72 -10.53 8.54 -16.99
CA LEU A 72 -11.11 9.44 -17.99
C LEU A 72 -10.04 9.78 -19.03
#